data_AF-D8STH7-F1
#
_entry.id   AF-D8STH7-F1
#
_cell.length_a   1.000
_cell.length_b   1.000
_cell.length_c   1.000
_cell.angle_alpha   90.00
_cell.angle_beta   90.00
_cell.angle_gamma   90.00
#
_symmetry.space_group_name_H-M   'P 1'
#
loop_
_entity.id
_entity.type
_entity.pdbx_description
1 polymer ?
#
loop_
_entity_poly.entity_id
_entity_poly.type
_entity_poly.pdbx_seq_one_letter_code
_entity_poly.pdbx_strand_id
1 'polypeptide(L)'
;MRKRGRDSRVSQYTEEEIHDYLVKKAQRKAAKVAKKLKSQSVSGYSDDSNPFGDSNLTEKKKIERDIANKALNLKDISVKAERVRQEEQMKEIEKVKKKREERAMEKAKNEEEKAMLAREREKKEEEIRIKEGRATKIDLLSKLDDLRMAEPYHTFKGLSVKEVEKLREKLRLHLELDRKNTEFWEAMTVVCNPELA
;
A
#
# COMPACT_ATOMS: atom_id res chain seq x y z
N MET A 1 -81.70 -4.65 -30.79
CA MET A 1 -80.24 -4.87 -30.90
C MET A 1 -79.51 -4.05 -29.83
N ARG A 2 -78.90 -4.68 -28.83
CA ARG A 2 -78.09 -3.98 -27.81
C ARG A 2 -76.60 -4.09 -28.18
N LYS A 3 -75.99 -2.98 -28.59
CA LYS A 3 -74.53 -2.90 -28.82
C LYS A 3 -73.82 -3.08 -27.47
N ARG A 4 -73.05 -4.16 -27.32
CA ARG A 4 -72.15 -4.36 -26.17
C ARG A 4 -71.01 -3.34 -26.28
N GLY A 5 -71.01 -2.34 -25.39
CA GLY A 5 -69.89 -1.42 -25.23
C GLY A 5 -68.64 -2.21 -24.83
N ARG A 6 -67.56 -2.03 -25.59
CA ARG A 6 -66.26 -2.61 -25.31
C ARG A 6 -65.68 -1.86 -24.12
N ASP A 7 -65.58 -2.55 -22.99
CA ASP A 7 -65.10 -2.07 -21.69
C ASP A 7 -63.69 -1.46 -21.83
N SER A 8 -63.59 -0.13 -21.84
CA SER A 8 -62.34 0.62 -22.06
C SER A 8 -61.53 0.77 -20.76
N ARG A 9 -61.26 -0.34 -20.08
CA ARG A 9 -60.43 -0.39 -18.85
C ARG A 9 -58.92 -0.51 -19.12
N VAL A 10 -58.42 -0.04 -20.26
CA VAL A 10 -57.01 -0.26 -20.69
C VAL A 10 -56.19 1.03 -20.74
N SER A 11 -56.57 2.10 -20.04
CA SER A 11 -55.77 3.33 -20.05
C SER A 11 -55.77 4.05 -18.71
N GLN A 12 -55.08 3.48 -17.71
CA GLN A 12 -54.90 4.14 -16.41
C GLN A 12 -53.56 3.80 -15.74
N TYR A 13 -52.47 3.70 -16.51
CA TYR A 13 -51.13 3.74 -15.91
C TYR A 13 -50.30 4.74 -16.68
N THR A 14 -49.73 5.72 -15.98
CA THR A 14 -48.77 6.67 -16.58
C THR A 14 -47.47 5.93 -16.88
N GLU A 15 -46.70 6.42 -17.85
CA GLU A 15 -45.39 5.84 -18.16
C GLU A 15 -44.44 5.87 -16.95
N GLU A 16 -44.60 6.87 -16.09
CA GLU A 16 -43.89 7.01 -14.81
C GLU A 16 -44.28 5.89 -13.82
N GLU A 17 -45.57 5.59 -13.67
CA GLU A 17 -46.05 4.49 -12.81
C GLU A 17 -45.56 3.11 -13.29
N ILE A 18 -45.51 2.90 -14.61
CA ILE A 18 -44.97 1.68 -15.22
C ILE A 18 -43.46 1.58 -14.96
N HIS A 19 -42.73 2.69 -15.10
CA HIS A 19 -41.30 2.77 -14.84
C HIS A 19 -40.99 2.46 -13.36
N ASP A 20 -41.70 3.09 -12.42
CA ASP A 20 -41.53 2.88 -10.99
C ASP A 20 -41.84 1.42 -10.59
N TYR A 21 -42.86 0.83 -11.21
CA TYR A 21 -43.16 -0.59 -11.02
C TYR A 21 -42.02 -1.50 -11.50
N LEU A 22 -41.43 -1.22 -12.66
CA LEU A 22 -40.30 -1.98 -13.22
C LEU A 22 -39.04 -1.84 -12.35
N VAL A 23 -38.71 -0.62 -11.91
CA VAL A 23 -37.62 -0.34 -10.96
C VAL A 23 -37.80 -1.14 -9.68
N LYS A 24 -38.98 -1.05 -9.05
CA LYS A 24 -39.29 -1.77 -7.81
C LYS A 24 -39.22 -3.29 -7.98
N LYS A 25 -39.64 -3.81 -9.13
CA LYS A 25 -39.57 -5.24 -9.47
C LYS A 25 -38.13 -5.71 -9.69
N ALA A 26 -37.31 -4.92 -10.38
CA ALA A 26 -35.90 -5.20 -10.59
C ALA A 26 -35.11 -5.15 -9.29
N GLN A 27 -35.32 -4.13 -8.45
CA GLN A 27 -34.71 -4.03 -7.12
C GLN A 27 -35.04 -5.24 -6.23
N ARG A 28 -36.32 -5.66 -6.20
CA ARG A 28 -36.74 -6.87 -5.47
C ARG A 28 -36.06 -8.14 -5.99
N LYS A 29 -35.88 -8.25 -7.32
CA LYS A 29 -35.21 -9.40 -7.94
C LYS A 29 -33.71 -9.40 -7.63
N ALA A 30 -33.04 -8.26 -7.75
CA ALA A 30 -31.65 -8.06 -7.38
C ALA A 30 -31.39 -8.40 -5.91
N ALA A 31 -32.25 -7.91 -5.00
CA ALA A 31 -32.15 -8.23 -3.57
C ALA A 31 -32.30 -9.73 -3.27
N LYS A 32 -33.16 -10.46 -4.00
CA LYS A 32 -33.30 -11.92 -3.86
C LYS A 32 -32.05 -12.65 -4.36
N VAL A 33 -31.49 -12.21 -5.49
CA VAL A 33 -30.24 -12.76 -6.05
C VAL A 33 -29.07 -12.51 -5.11
N ALA A 34 -28.90 -11.28 -4.63
CA ALA A 34 -27.87 -10.89 -3.67
C ALA A 34 -27.97 -11.70 -2.36
N LYS A 35 -29.18 -11.88 -1.81
CA LYS A 35 -29.38 -12.73 -0.62
C LYS A 35 -28.95 -14.18 -0.87
N LYS A 36 -29.29 -14.74 -2.04
CA LYS A 36 -28.92 -16.12 -2.40
C LYS A 36 -27.42 -16.28 -2.61
N LEU A 37 -26.76 -15.28 -3.19
CA LEU A 37 -25.31 -15.26 -3.35
C LEU A 37 -24.61 -15.14 -2.00
N LYS A 38 -25.03 -14.19 -1.15
CA LYS A 38 -24.49 -14.01 0.22
C LYS A 38 -24.65 -15.25 1.10
N SER A 39 -25.77 -15.97 0.99
CA SER A 39 -25.95 -17.23 1.73
C SER A 39 -25.07 -18.38 1.22
N GLN A 40 -24.59 -18.30 -0.02
CA GLN A 40 -23.78 -19.33 -0.66
C GLN A 40 -22.28 -19.02 -0.63
N SER A 41 -21.89 -17.75 -0.52
CA SER A 41 -20.49 -17.32 -0.47
C SER A 41 -20.08 -16.93 0.95
N VAL A 42 -19.24 -17.76 1.58
CA VAL A 42 -18.43 -17.37 2.75
C VAL A 42 -17.21 -16.59 2.23
N SER A 43 -17.42 -15.41 1.68
CA SER A 43 -16.32 -14.59 1.14
C SER A 43 -16.20 -13.31 1.94
N GLY A 44 -15.11 -13.21 2.71
CA GLY A 44 -14.83 -12.14 3.67
C GLY A 44 -14.40 -10.80 3.06
N TYR A 45 -14.66 -10.56 1.78
CA TYR A 45 -14.48 -9.25 1.17
C TYR A 45 -15.80 -8.50 1.20
N SER A 46 -15.98 -7.65 2.21
CA SER A 46 -17.14 -6.76 2.31
C SER A 46 -16.82 -5.42 1.68
N ASP A 47 -17.83 -4.78 1.09
CA ASP A 47 -17.77 -3.45 0.47
C ASP A 47 -17.23 -2.36 1.44
N ASP A 48 -17.33 -2.60 2.75
CA ASP A 48 -16.79 -1.73 3.81
C ASP A 48 -15.25 -1.76 3.91
N SER A 49 -14.58 -2.69 3.22
CA SER A 49 -13.12 -2.79 3.17
C SER A 49 -12.50 -2.03 1.98
N ASN A 50 -13.27 -1.23 1.23
CA ASN A 50 -12.77 -0.45 0.11
C ASN A 50 -12.04 0.83 0.58
N PRO A 51 -10.70 0.94 0.42
CA PRO A 51 -9.92 2.07 0.89
C PRO A 51 -10.14 3.37 0.09
N PHE A 52 -10.87 3.32 -1.03
CA PHE A 52 -11.17 4.48 -1.86
C PHE A 52 -12.53 5.12 -1.57
N GLY A 53 -13.33 4.55 -0.65
CA GLY A 53 -14.57 5.17 -0.19
C GLY A 53 -15.64 5.30 -1.28
N ASP A 54 -15.73 4.34 -2.20
CA ASP A 54 -16.73 4.33 -3.29
C ASP A 54 -18.17 4.03 -2.81
N SER A 55 -18.48 4.28 -1.53
CA SER A 55 -19.79 4.04 -0.91
C SER A 55 -20.94 4.83 -1.58
N ASN A 56 -20.61 5.79 -2.45
CA ASN A 56 -21.57 6.63 -3.16
C ASN A 56 -22.30 5.94 -4.32
N LEU A 57 -21.88 4.74 -4.74
CA LEU A 57 -22.61 3.95 -5.73
C LEU A 57 -23.42 2.84 -5.06
N THR A 58 -24.34 3.20 -4.15
CA THR A 58 -25.30 2.23 -3.60
C THR A 58 -25.97 1.48 -4.76
N GLU A 59 -25.95 0.13 -4.74
CA GLU A 59 -26.47 -0.73 -5.83
C GLU A 59 -27.85 -0.29 -6.34
N LYS A 60 -28.69 0.28 -5.45
CA LYS A 60 -30.01 0.86 -5.76
C LYS A 60 -29.96 1.97 -6.82
N LYS A 61 -29.07 2.96 -6.65
CA LYS A 61 -28.90 4.10 -7.59
C LYS A 61 -28.37 3.65 -8.95
N LYS A 62 -27.58 2.58 -8.97
CA LYS A 62 -27.09 1.97 -10.22
C LYS A 62 -28.22 1.26 -10.98
N ILE A 63 -29.00 0.43 -10.28
CA ILE A 63 -30.14 -0.29 -10.88
C ILE A 63 -31.21 0.68 -11.41
N GLU A 64 -31.50 1.76 -10.67
CA GLU A 64 -32.42 2.81 -11.11
C GLU A 64 -31.94 3.48 -12.42
N ARG A 65 -30.66 3.87 -12.47
CA ARG A 65 -30.05 4.48 -13.67
C ARG A 65 -30.04 3.54 -14.87
N ASP A 66 -29.71 2.27 -14.66
CA ASP A 66 -29.60 1.29 -15.73
C ASP A 66 -30.97 0.88 -16.32
N ILE A 67 -32.03 0.92 -15.51
CA ILE A 67 -33.42 0.72 -15.97
C ILE A 67 -33.92 1.94 -16.73
N ALA A 68 -33.65 3.15 -16.22
CA ALA A 68 -33.99 4.41 -16.90
C ALA A 68 -33.32 4.50 -18.28
N ASN A 69 -32.07 4.03 -18.39
CA ASN A 69 -31.34 3.98 -19.67
C ASN A 69 -31.74 2.77 -20.56
N LYS A 70 -32.74 1.96 -20.18
CA LYS A 70 -33.13 0.70 -20.86
C LYS A 70 -31.98 -0.30 -21.08
N ALA A 71 -30.90 -0.17 -20.32
CA ALA A 71 -29.68 -0.97 -20.46
C ALA A 71 -29.78 -2.33 -19.77
N LEU A 72 -30.72 -2.52 -18.83
CA LEU A 72 -30.94 -3.77 -18.12
C LEU A 72 -32.36 -4.31 -18.34
N ASN A 73 -32.46 -5.53 -18.87
CA ASN A 73 -33.72 -6.26 -18.85
C ASN A 73 -33.84 -7.06 -17.55
N LEU A 74 -35.09 -7.28 -17.09
CA LEU A 74 -35.36 -8.13 -15.93
C LEU A 74 -34.78 -9.55 -16.06
N LYS A 75 -34.53 -10.04 -17.28
CA LYS A 75 -33.93 -11.34 -17.55
C LYS A 75 -32.44 -11.39 -17.18
N ASP A 76 -31.75 -10.26 -17.25
CA ASP A 76 -30.31 -10.14 -17.03
C ASP A 76 -29.96 -10.09 -15.54
N ILE A 77 -30.94 -9.75 -14.69
CA ILE A 77 -30.84 -9.83 -13.23
C ILE A 77 -31.09 -11.29 -12.81
N SER A 78 -30.08 -12.13 -13.05
CA SER A 78 -30.09 -13.56 -12.74
C SER A 78 -28.88 -13.94 -11.91
N VAL A 79 -29.03 -14.96 -11.05
CA VAL A 79 -27.94 -15.49 -10.22
C VAL A 79 -26.74 -15.93 -11.08
N LYS A 80 -26.99 -16.50 -12.26
CA LYS A 80 -25.91 -16.93 -13.17
C LYS A 80 -25.12 -15.72 -13.73
N ALA A 81 -25.83 -14.69 -14.18
CA ALA A 81 -25.21 -13.49 -14.74
C ALA A 81 -24.39 -12.74 -13.67
N GLU A 82 -24.90 -12.66 -12.44
CA GLU A 82 -24.20 -11.99 -11.36
C GLU A 82 -22.94 -12.75 -10.88
N ARG A 83 -22.96 -14.09 -10.90
CA ARG A 83 -21.75 -14.89 -10.63
C ARG A 83 -20.65 -14.64 -11.66
N VAL A 84 -21.00 -14.59 -12.94
CA VAL A 84 -20.02 -14.31 -14.01
C VAL A 84 -19.37 -12.94 -13.81
N ARG A 85 -20.17 -11.91 -13.50
CA ARG A 85 -19.64 -10.57 -13.19
C ARG A 85 -18.73 -10.56 -11.98
N GLN A 86 -19.10 -11.25 -10.91
CA GLN A 86 -18.27 -11.37 -9.70
C GLN A 86 -16.94 -12.05 -10.02
N GLU A 87 -16.95 -13.13 -10.81
CA GLU A 87 -15.73 -13.82 -11.24
C GLU A 87 -14.83 -12.92 -12.11
N GLU A 88 -15.41 -12.12 -13.00
CA GLU A 88 -14.68 -11.13 -13.80
C GLU A 88 -14.06 -10.04 -12.93
N GLN A 89 -14.81 -9.49 -11.97
CA GLN A 89 -14.32 -8.50 -11.02
C GLN A 89 -13.19 -9.06 -10.15
N MET A 90 -13.32 -10.29 -9.66
CA MET A 90 -12.27 -10.94 -8.87
C MET A 90 -10.98 -11.13 -9.69
N LYS A 91 -11.10 -11.52 -10.97
CA LYS A 91 -9.95 -11.62 -11.88
C LYS A 91 -9.30 -10.26 -12.15
N GLU A 92 -10.09 -9.19 -12.25
CA GLU A 92 -9.57 -7.83 -12.42
C GLU A 92 -8.83 -7.36 -11.16
N ILE A 93 -9.41 -7.58 -9.98
CA ILE A 93 -8.78 -7.29 -8.68
C ILE A 93 -7.47 -8.05 -8.55
N GLU A 94 -7.42 -9.33 -8.92
CA GLU A 94 -6.21 -10.14 -8.89
C GLU A 94 -5.12 -9.57 -9.81
N LYS A 95 -5.47 -9.17 -11.03
CA LYS A 95 -4.54 -8.51 -11.96
C LYS A 95 -4.01 -7.18 -11.41
N VAL A 96 -4.87 -6.37 -10.80
CA VAL A 96 -4.46 -5.09 -10.19
C VAL A 96 -3.55 -5.33 -8.98
N LYS A 97 -3.88 -6.30 -8.14
CA LYS A 97 -3.06 -6.69 -6.98
C LYS A 97 -1.67 -7.14 -7.42
N LYS A 98 -1.59 -8.02 -8.43
CA LYS A 98 -0.32 -8.47 -9.00
C LYS A 98 0.52 -7.29 -9.52
N LYS A 99 -0.08 -6.36 -10.27
CA LYS A 99 0.62 -5.16 -10.76
C LYS A 99 1.12 -4.24 -9.64
N ARG A 100 0.39 -4.16 -8.51
CA ARG A 100 0.82 -3.36 -7.34
C ARG A 100 1.97 -4.03 -6.61
N GLU A 101 1.90 -5.34 -6.44
CA GLU A 101 2.99 -6.14 -5.84
C GLU A 101 4.26 -6.06 -6.69
N GLU A 102 4.16 -6.18 -8.02
CA GLU A 102 5.29 -6.02 -8.94
C GLU A 102 5.96 -4.65 -8.80
N ARG A 103 5.19 -3.55 -8.79
CA ARG A 103 5.75 -2.20 -8.59
C ARG A 103 6.36 -2.01 -7.21
N ALA A 104 5.78 -2.62 -6.17
CA ALA A 104 6.32 -2.55 -4.82
C ALA A 104 7.66 -3.30 -4.72
N MET A 105 7.74 -4.49 -5.32
CA MET A 105 8.98 -5.27 -5.40
C MET A 105 10.06 -4.55 -6.22
N GLU A 106 9.69 -3.98 -7.38
CA GLU A 106 10.63 -3.21 -8.21
C GLU A 106 11.15 -1.97 -7.46
N LYS A 107 10.27 -1.24 -6.78
CA LYS A 107 10.67 -0.08 -5.97
C LYS A 107 11.60 -0.48 -4.83
N ALA A 108 11.29 -1.56 -4.11
CA ALA A 108 12.13 -2.09 -3.04
C ALA A 108 13.51 -2.51 -3.56
N LYS A 109 13.57 -3.23 -4.69
CA LYS A 109 14.84 -3.65 -5.32
C LYS A 109 15.68 -2.45 -5.76
N ASN A 110 15.07 -1.45 -6.40
CA ASN A 110 15.76 -0.23 -6.83
C ASN A 110 16.27 0.60 -5.64
N GLU A 111 15.51 0.64 -4.54
CA GLU A 111 15.93 1.29 -3.30
C GLU A 111 17.13 0.57 -2.67
N GLU A 112 17.09 -0.77 -2.63
CA GLU A 112 18.20 -1.60 -2.17
C GLU A 112 19.46 -1.42 -3.03
N GLU A 113 19.33 -1.43 -4.36
CA GLU A 113 20.44 -1.21 -5.29
C GLU A 113 21.07 0.18 -5.12
N LYS A 114 20.25 1.22 -4.95
CA LYS A 114 20.73 2.58 -4.66
C LYS A 114 21.45 2.66 -3.31
N ALA A 115 20.93 2.00 -2.28
CA ALA A 115 21.57 1.94 -0.96
C ALA A 115 22.93 1.22 -1.02
N MET A 116 23.02 0.12 -1.78
CA MET A 116 24.26 -0.60 -2.00
C MET A 116 25.29 0.26 -2.75
N LEU A 117 24.88 0.92 -3.84
CA LEU A 117 25.78 1.80 -4.59
C LEU A 117 26.26 3.01 -3.75
N ALA A 118 25.39 3.58 -2.92
CA ALA A 118 25.76 4.65 -1.99
C ALA A 118 26.82 4.18 -0.98
N ARG A 119 26.64 2.99 -0.41
CA ARG A 119 27.64 2.37 0.49
C ARG A 119 28.97 2.11 -0.22
N GLU A 120 28.96 1.63 -1.46
CA GLU A 120 30.19 1.43 -2.23
C GLU A 120 30.92 2.74 -2.52
N ARG A 121 30.18 3.82 -2.82
CA ARG A 121 30.77 5.15 -3.01
C ARG A 121 31.42 5.66 -1.73
N GLU A 122 30.72 5.57 -0.60
CA GLU A 122 31.25 6.00 0.69
C GLU A 122 32.54 5.25 1.05
N LYS A 123 32.58 3.93 0.84
CA LYS A 123 33.80 3.11 1.04
C LYS A 123 34.95 3.53 0.13
N LYS A 124 34.69 3.82 -1.14
CA LYS A 124 35.72 4.31 -2.07
C LYS A 124 36.25 5.68 -1.66
N GLU A 125 35.37 6.58 -1.24
CA GLU A 125 35.76 7.91 -0.75
C GLU A 125 36.57 7.84 0.55
N GLU A 126 36.20 6.93 1.46
CA GLU A 126 37.00 6.58 2.63
C GLU A 126 38.39 6.06 2.24
N GLU A 127 38.46 5.13 1.29
CA GLU A 127 39.73 4.57 0.83
C GLU A 127 40.65 5.64 0.21
N ILE A 128 40.10 6.55 -0.60
CA ILE A 128 40.83 7.67 -1.20
C ILE A 128 41.35 8.62 -0.10
N ARG A 129 40.50 9.02 0.86
CA ARG A 129 40.90 9.90 1.96
C ARG A 129 42.06 9.32 2.77
N ILE A 130 42.05 8.01 3.00
CA ILE A 130 43.12 7.32 3.70
C ILE A 130 44.42 7.30 2.88
N LYS A 131 44.35 7.00 1.58
CA LYS A 131 45.52 7.01 0.68
C LYS A 131 46.16 8.39 0.57
N GLU A 132 45.36 9.44 0.61
CA GLU A 132 45.83 10.83 0.54
C GLU A 132 46.32 11.39 1.88
N GLY A 133 46.35 10.58 2.95
CA GLY A 133 46.79 11.02 4.29
C GLY A 133 45.81 11.98 4.97
N ARG A 134 44.60 12.13 4.44
CA ARG A 134 43.51 12.95 4.98
C ARG A 134 42.46 12.09 5.69
N ALA A 135 42.88 10.96 6.24
CA ALA A 135 42.03 10.04 6.98
C ALA A 135 41.39 10.78 8.15
N THR A 136 40.06 10.77 8.22
CA THR A 136 39.37 11.23 9.43
C THR A 136 39.54 10.15 10.50
N LYS A 137 39.45 10.53 11.78
CA LYS A 137 39.54 9.57 12.89
C LYS A 137 38.51 8.44 12.77
N ILE A 138 37.39 8.68 12.08
CA ILE A 138 36.35 7.68 11.80
C ILE A 138 36.82 6.67 10.75
N ASP A 139 37.45 7.14 9.69
CA ASP A 139 38.00 6.27 8.64
C ASP A 139 39.11 5.38 9.21
N LEU A 140 39.84 5.89 10.20
CA LEU A 140 40.78 5.10 10.98
C LEU A 140 40.05 4.07 11.84
N LEU A 141 39.01 4.47 12.61
CA LEU A 141 38.19 3.56 13.43
C LEU A 141 37.54 2.43 12.62
N SER A 142 37.05 2.73 11.42
CA SER A 142 36.41 1.77 10.50
C SER A 142 37.38 0.71 9.98
N LYS A 143 38.66 1.06 9.80
CA LYS A 143 39.73 0.12 9.42
C LYS A 143 40.43 -0.56 10.60
N LEU A 144 40.15 -0.14 11.83
CA LEU A 144 40.74 -0.70 13.04
C LEU A 144 40.02 -2.01 13.41
N ASP A 145 40.05 -3.02 12.53
CA ASP A 145 39.60 -4.39 12.82
C ASP A 145 40.46 -5.06 13.92
N ASP A 146 41.70 -4.59 14.13
CA ASP A 146 42.72 -5.27 14.95
C ASP A 146 43.03 -4.63 16.33
N LEU A 147 42.48 -3.46 16.67
CA LEU A 147 42.83 -2.79 17.93
C LEU A 147 41.79 -2.99 19.04
N ARG A 148 41.89 -4.15 19.67
CA ARG A 148 41.77 -4.28 21.14
C ARG A 148 42.80 -3.42 21.92
N MET A 149 43.57 -2.54 21.26
CA MET A 149 44.78 -1.90 21.77
C MET A 149 44.76 -0.35 21.75
N ALA A 150 43.74 0.31 21.18
CA ALA A 150 43.64 1.77 21.24
C ALA A 150 42.74 2.15 22.40
N GLU A 151 43.29 2.77 23.45
CA GLU A 151 42.50 3.35 24.52
C GLU A 151 41.45 4.31 23.92
N PRO A 152 40.14 4.05 24.06
CA PRO A 152 39.07 4.78 23.38
C PRO A 152 39.16 6.31 23.50
N TYR A 153 39.66 6.79 24.65
CA TYR A 153 39.85 8.21 24.97
C TYR A 153 40.86 8.91 24.07
N HIS A 154 41.89 8.21 23.59
CA HIS A 154 42.90 8.78 22.70
C HIS A 154 42.33 9.15 21.33
N THR A 155 41.25 8.48 20.91
CA THR A 155 40.56 8.78 19.67
C THR A 155 39.87 10.16 19.74
N PHE A 156 39.34 10.56 20.89
CA PHE A 156 38.63 11.85 21.02
C PHE A 156 39.57 13.02 21.34
N LYS A 157 40.74 12.74 21.92
CA LYS A 157 41.74 13.76 22.29
C LYS A 157 42.11 14.68 21.12
N GLY A 158 41.91 15.99 21.31
CA GLY A 158 42.27 17.04 20.35
C GLY A 158 41.27 17.27 19.21
N LEU A 159 40.06 16.69 19.27
CA LEU A 159 38.96 17.07 18.37
C LEU A 159 38.24 18.33 18.88
N SER A 160 37.75 19.14 17.96
CA SER A 160 36.79 20.20 18.30
C SER A 160 35.40 19.60 18.58
N VAL A 161 34.57 20.30 19.36
CA VAL A 161 33.19 19.88 19.69
C VAL A 161 32.39 19.51 18.44
N LYS A 162 32.52 20.28 17.35
CA LYS A 162 31.86 20.01 16.06
C LYS A 162 32.30 18.72 15.39
N GLU A 163 33.57 18.34 15.57
CA GLU A 163 34.10 17.09 15.02
C GLU A 163 33.69 15.89 15.89
N VAL A 164 33.62 16.07 17.20
CA VAL A 164 33.08 15.08 18.13
C VAL A 164 31.59 14.82 17.86
N GLU A 165 30.79 15.86 17.58
CA GLU A 165 29.38 15.70 17.19
C GLU A 165 29.22 14.89 15.88
N LYS A 166 29.99 15.22 14.84
CA LYS A 166 29.99 14.47 13.58
C LYS A 166 30.43 13.01 13.78
N LEU A 167 31.42 12.79 14.64
CA LEU A 167 31.89 11.47 15.02
C LEU A 167 30.79 10.69 15.74
N ARG A 168 30.04 11.30 16.66
CA ARG A 168 28.89 10.68 17.33
C ARG A 168 27.79 10.25 16.36
N GLU A 169 27.44 11.11 15.39
CA GLU A 169 26.45 10.76 14.36
C GLU A 169 26.90 9.56 13.53
N LYS A 170 28.18 9.50 13.14
CA LYS A 170 28.72 8.36 12.41
C LYS A 170 28.86 7.09 13.24
N LEU A 171 29.20 7.18 14.53
CA LEU A 171 29.23 6.04 15.47
C LEU A 171 27.83 5.41 15.60
N ARG A 172 26.79 6.25 15.68
CA ARG A 172 25.40 5.78 15.72
C ARG A 172 24.99 5.05 14.44
N LEU A 173 25.40 5.56 13.28
CA LEU A 173 25.17 4.88 11.99
C LEU A 173 25.90 3.53 11.93
N HIS A 174 27.13 3.44 12.44
CA HIS A 174 27.89 2.19 12.47
C HIS A 174 27.27 1.16 13.41
N LEU A 175 26.68 1.58 14.53
CA LEU A 175 25.94 0.67 15.43
C LEU A 175 24.76 -0.03 14.73
N GLU A 176 24.08 0.68 13.81
CA GLU A 176 22.96 0.13 13.04
C GLU A 176 23.42 -0.76 11.88
N LEU A 177 24.63 -0.55 11.36
CA LEU A 177 25.16 -1.20 10.16
C LEU A 177 26.11 -2.37 10.45
N ASP A 178 26.92 -2.29 11.51
CA ASP A 178 27.96 -3.26 11.87
C ASP A 178 27.55 -4.08 13.09
N ARG A 179 26.91 -5.23 12.82
CA ARG A 179 26.48 -6.19 13.85
C ARG A 179 27.64 -7.01 14.44
N LYS A 180 28.86 -6.91 13.91
CA LYS A 180 30.00 -7.71 14.39
C LYS A 180 30.75 -7.02 15.53
N ASN A 181 30.82 -5.69 15.49
CA ASN A 181 31.57 -4.89 16.46
C ASN A 181 30.66 -4.00 17.34
N THR A 182 29.42 -4.43 17.63
CA THR A 182 28.44 -3.65 18.39
C THR A 182 28.97 -3.18 19.74
N GLU A 183 29.61 -4.08 20.52
CA GLU A 183 30.17 -3.76 21.85
C GLU A 183 31.24 -2.66 21.77
N PHE A 184 32.03 -2.64 20.70
CA PHE A 184 33.03 -1.61 20.46
C PHE A 184 32.38 -0.26 20.12
N TRP A 185 31.38 -0.25 19.25
CA TRP A 185 30.67 0.96 18.87
C TRP A 185 29.85 1.54 20.04
N GLU A 186 29.29 0.69 20.90
CA GLU A 186 28.63 1.09 22.15
C GLU A 186 29.64 1.73 23.11
N ALA A 187 30.80 1.10 23.33
CA ALA A 187 31.85 1.64 24.19
C ALA A 187 32.37 2.99 23.68
N MET A 188 32.61 3.13 22.37
CA MET A 188 33.00 4.39 21.74
C MET A 188 31.92 5.48 21.86
N THR A 189 30.64 5.10 21.81
CA THR A 189 29.53 6.04 22.03
C THR A 189 29.48 6.55 23.46
N VAL A 190 29.69 5.68 24.45
CA VAL A 190 29.74 6.05 25.87
C VAL A 190 30.91 6.99 26.17
N VAL A 191 32.08 6.71 25.59
CA VAL A 191 33.29 7.54 25.75
C VAL A 191 33.19 8.90 25.05
N CYS A 192 32.39 9.01 23.99
CA CYS A 192 32.14 10.27 23.28
C CYS A 192 31.32 11.29 24.11
N ASN A 193 30.40 10.81 24.98
CA ASN A 193 29.50 11.68 25.75
C ASN A 193 30.16 12.68 26.71
N PRO A 194 31.19 12.32 27.50
CA PRO A 194 31.85 13.27 28.40
C PRO A 194 32.70 14.36 27.71
N GLU A 195 33.08 14.17 26.44
CA GLU A 195 33.86 15.17 25.66
C GLU A 195 32.97 16.28 25.05
N LEU A 196 31.64 16.18 25.23
CA LEU A 196 30.64 17.16 24.78
C LEU A 196 30.09 18.03 25.93
N ALA A 197 30.55 17.81 27.17
CA ALA A 197 30.17 18.58 28.37
C ALA A 197 31.18 19.69 28.66
#